data_AF-A0A392MBY7-F1
#
_entry.id   AF-A0A392MBY7-F1
#
_cell.length_a   1.000
_cell.length_b   1.000
_cell.length_c   1.000
_cell.angle_alpha   90.00
_cell.angle_beta   90.00
_cell.angle_gamma   90.00
#
_symmetry.space_group_name_H-M   'P 1'
#
loop_
_entity.id
_entity.type
_entity.pdbx_description
1 polymer ?
#
loop_
_entity_poly.entity_id
_entity_poly.type
_entity_poly.pdbx_seq_one_letter_code
_entity_poly.pdbx_strand_id
1 'polypeptide(L)'
;VILPSLQRLHGSFDDKLETCEDGNACLEGSSCGNKVIEGDGKLTNVDLQREDECGICLEPCTKMVLPNCCHAMCIKCYRKWNRKSESCPFCRGSLRRVNSEDLWVLTCDEDVVDTETVSKEDLLRFYLYINKLPKDSPDALFLMYYEYLI
;
A
#
# COMPACT_ATOMS: atom_id res chain seq x y z
N VAL A 1 10.02 6.83 15.29
CA VAL A 1 8.72 7.38 14.83
C VAL A 1 7.74 6.21 14.71
N ILE A 2 6.75 6.08 15.61
CA ILE A 2 5.77 4.97 15.59
C ILE A 2 4.30 5.43 15.51
N LEU A 3 4.06 6.74 15.68
CA LEU A 3 2.73 7.32 15.74
C LEU A 3 1.84 6.98 14.52
N PRO A 4 2.33 7.00 13.26
CA PRO A 4 1.50 6.60 12.12
C PRO A 4 1.02 5.14 12.20
N SER A 5 1.91 4.22 12.60
CA SER A 5 1.55 2.81 12.82
C SER A 5 0.50 2.65 13.93
N LEU A 6 0.62 3.42 15.02
CA LEU A 6 -0.36 3.40 16.11
C LEU A 6 -1.74 3.91 15.71
N GLN A 7 -1.79 4.99 14.93
CA GLN A 7 -3.06 5.54 14.43
C GLN A 7 -3.80 4.54 13.54
N ARG A 8 -3.07 3.82 12.67
CA ARG A 8 -3.65 2.77 11.83
C ARG A 8 -4.16 1.59 12.65
N LEU A 9 -3.37 1.13 13.62
CA LEU A 9 -3.79 0.08 14.53
C LEU A 9 -5.07 0.47 15.27
N HIS A 10 -5.15 1.70 15.81
CA HIS A 10 -6.35 2.20 16.49
C HIS A 10 -7.59 2.17 15.60
N GLY A 11 -7.50 2.74 14.38
CA GLY A 11 -8.64 2.73 13.45
C GLY A 11 -9.13 1.32 13.11
N SER A 12 -8.22 0.34 12.97
CA SER A 12 -8.61 -1.05 12.74
C SER A 12 -9.37 -1.69 13.92
N PHE A 13 -9.20 -1.21 15.15
CA PHE A 13 -9.97 -1.70 16.30
C PHE A 13 -11.39 -1.11 16.33
N ASP A 14 -11.55 0.15 15.92
CA ASP A 14 -12.86 0.81 15.84
C ASP A 14 -13.75 0.16 14.78
N ASP A 15 -13.18 -0.25 13.64
CA ASP A 15 -13.91 -0.90 12.54
C ASP A 15 -14.35 -2.35 12.85
N LYS A 16 -13.69 -3.03 13.80
CA LYS A 16 -13.99 -4.43 14.18
C LYS A 16 -15.11 -4.58 15.22
N LEU A 17 -15.64 -3.47 15.73
CA LEU A 17 -16.79 -3.50 16.65
C LEU A 17 -18.11 -3.77 15.91
N GLU A 18 -18.12 -3.64 14.57
CA GLU A 18 -19.27 -3.96 13.73
C GLU A 18 -19.08 -5.34 13.09
N THR A 19 -19.68 -6.35 13.73
CA THR A 19 -19.97 -7.73 13.28
C THR A 19 -18.88 -8.82 13.33
N CYS A 20 -19.09 -9.75 14.27
CA CYS A 20 -18.64 -11.13 14.25
C CYS A 20 -19.70 -12.02 13.56
N GLU A 21 -19.31 -13.01 12.74
CA GLU A 21 -19.50 -14.45 12.98
C GLU A 21 -18.71 -15.32 11.96
N ASP A 22 -18.04 -16.33 12.52
CA ASP A 22 -17.55 -17.59 11.94
C ASP A 22 -16.43 -17.68 10.88
N GLY A 23 -15.37 -18.41 11.26
CA GLY A 23 -15.11 -19.67 10.55
C GLY A 23 -13.72 -19.93 9.96
N ASN A 24 -12.80 -20.39 10.81
CA ASN A 24 -11.77 -21.40 10.54
C ASN A 24 -10.42 -21.02 9.86
N ALA A 25 -9.36 -21.57 10.44
CA ALA A 25 -7.95 -21.41 10.08
C ALA A 25 -7.47 -22.38 8.99
N CYS A 26 -6.43 -22.00 8.22
CA CYS A 26 -5.33 -22.92 7.85
C CYS A 26 -4.10 -22.19 7.28
N LEU A 27 -2.92 -22.62 7.72
CA LEU A 27 -1.61 -22.36 7.11
C LEU A 27 -1.38 -23.39 5.98
N GLU A 28 -0.90 -22.94 4.81
CA GLU A 28 0.24 -23.51 4.07
C GLU A 28 0.29 -23.07 2.60
N GLY A 29 1.52 -22.91 2.08
CA GLY A 29 1.91 -23.58 0.83
C GLY A 29 1.71 -22.83 -0.50
N SER A 30 2.81 -22.29 -1.01
CA SER A 30 3.03 -21.96 -2.42
C SER A 30 2.52 -23.05 -3.39
N SER A 31 1.66 -22.67 -4.36
CA SER A 31 1.63 -23.25 -5.71
C SER A 31 0.82 -22.38 -6.67
N CYS A 32 1.41 -22.11 -7.83
CA CYS A 32 0.72 -21.64 -9.03
C CYS A 32 -0.40 -22.63 -9.43
N GLY A 33 -1.55 -22.11 -9.86
CA GLY A 33 -2.63 -22.90 -10.43
C GLY A 33 -4.01 -22.24 -10.29
N ASN A 34 -4.51 -21.73 -11.41
CA ASN A 34 -5.86 -21.17 -11.59
C ASN A 34 -6.94 -21.91 -10.78
N LYS A 35 -7.65 -21.20 -9.91
CA LYS A 35 -8.92 -21.64 -9.35
C LYS A 35 -9.92 -20.49 -9.44
N VAL A 36 -10.83 -20.64 -10.41
CA VAL A 36 -12.07 -19.89 -10.49
C VAL A 36 -12.88 -20.19 -9.24
N ILE A 37 -13.22 -19.15 -8.48
CA ILE A 37 -14.30 -19.18 -7.48
C ILE A 37 -15.21 -18.01 -7.80
N GLU A 38 -16.44 -18.33 -8.18
CA GLU A 38 -17.51 -17.39 -8.51
C GLU A 38 -17.92 -16.59 -7.28
N GLY A 39 -17.80 -15.26 -7.40
CA GLY A 39 -18.41 -14.26 -6.53
C GLY A 39 -18.88 -13.11 -7.42
N ASP A 40 -20.17 -12.83 -7.33
CA ASP A 40 -20.99 -12.01 -8.23
C ASP A 40 -20.48 -10.58 -8.46
N GLY A 41 -20.27 -10.21 -9.73
CA GLY A 41 -19.71 -8.94 -10.18
C GLY A 41 -18.92 -9.08 -11.49
N LYS A 42 -19.61 -9.49 -12.57
CA LYS A 42 -19.02 -9.87 -13.86
C LYS A 42 -18.33 -8.69 -14.59
N LEU A 43 -17.10 -8.38 -14.21
CA LEU A 43 -16.08 -7.84 -15.11
C LEU A 43 -15.33 -9.04 -15.69
N THR A 44 -15.33 -9.18 -17.01
CA THR A 44 -14.70 -10.34 -17.64
C THR A 44 -13.18 -10.27 -17.42
N ASN A 45 -12.51 -11.42 -17.24
CA ASN A 45 -11.04 -11.50 -17.14
C ASN A 45 -10.32 -10.75 -18.30
N VAL A 46 -11.01 -10.59 -19.43
CA VAL A 46 -10.57 -9.83 -20.61
C VAL A 46 -10.54 -8.32 -20.36
N ASP A 47 -11.48 -7.77 -19.59
CA ASP A 47 -11.52 -6.32 -19.31
C ASP A 47 -10.43 -5.91 -18.31
N LEU A 48 -10.14 -6.75 -17.32
CA LEU A 48 -9.03 -6.53 -16.37
C LEU A 48 -7.67 -6.51 -17.08
N GLN A 49 -7.43 -7.44 -18.02
CA GLN A 49 -6.20 -7.44 -18.83
C GLN A 49 -6.05 -6.19 -19.69
N ARG A 50 -7.16 -5.66 -20.22
CA ARG A 50 -7.16 -4.43 -21.03
C ARG A 50 -6.83 -3.18 -20.20
N GLU A 51 -7.15 -3.20 -18.91
CA GLU A 51 -6.84 -2.12 -17.98
C GLU A 51 -5.36 -2.09 -17.57
N ASP A 52 -4.61 -3.19 -17.74
CA ASP A 52 -3.16 -3.25 -17.50
C ASP A 52 -2.32 -2.86 -18.72
N GLU A 53 -2.94 -2.75 -19.90
CA GLU A 53 -2.25 -2.46 -21.16
C GLU A 53 -2.03 -0.96 -21.38
N CYS A 54 -0.89 -0.60 -21.96
CA CYS A 54 -0.65 0.76 -22.41
C CYS A 54 -1.64 1.16 -23.52
N GLY A 55 -2.42 2.24 -23.33
CA GLY A 55 -3.36 2.76 -24.34
C GLY A 55 -2.73 3.31 -25.65
N ILE A 56 -1.43 3.10 -25.87
CA ILE A 56 -0.71 3.50 -27.09
C ILE A 56 -0.08 2.28 -27.79
N CYS A 57 0.65 1.42 -27.06
CA CYS A 57 1.28 0.23 -27.65
C CYS A 57 0.50 -1.07 -27.44
N LEU A 58 -0.55 -1.06 -26.62
CA LEU A 58 -1.39 -2.22 -26.30
C LEU A 58 -0.59 -3.41 -25.74
N GLU A 59 0.49 -3.12 -25.01
CA GLU A 59 1.30 -4.12 -24.32
C GLU A 59 1.07 -3.99 -22.80
N PRO A 60 1.03 -5.10 -22.05
CA PRO A 60 1.02 -5.08 -20.58
C PRO A 60 2.25 -4.35 -20.05
N CYS A 61 2.04 -3.40 -19.13
CA CYS A 61 3.15 -2.62 -18.57
C CYS A 61 2.76 -1.84 -17.32
N THR A 62 3.76 -1.51 -16.50
CA THR A 62 3.64 -0.41 -15.55
C THR A 62 3.48 0.92 -16.29
N LYS A 63 2.45 1.67 -15.92
CA LYS A 63 2.11 2.95 -16.56
C LYS A 63 2.68 4.11 -15.76
N MET A 64 3.02 5.18 -16.47
CA MET A 64 3.41 6.47 -15.90
C MET A 64 2.26 7.46 -16.11
N VAL A 65 1.90 8.19 -15.06
CA VAL A 65 0.84 9.21 -15.05
C VAL A 65 1.47 10.59 -15.25
N LEU A 66 0.88 11.38 -16.14
CA LEU A 66 1.28 12.77 -16.38
C LEU A 66 0.69 13.70 -15.30
N PRO A 67 1.49 14.59 -14.68
CA PRO A 67 1.07 15.40 -13.53
C PRO A 67 0.00 16.44 -13.88
N ASN A 68 -0.03 16.94 -15.13
CA ASN A 68 -0.91 18.04 -15.53
C ASN A 68 -2.31 17.58 -15.98
N CYS A 69 -2.49 16.29 -16.28
CA CYS A 69 -3.74 15.81 -16.89
C CYS A 69 -4.11 14.38 -16.53
N CYS A 70 -3.36 13.73 -15.63
CA CYS A 70 -3.60 12.39 -15.11
C CYS A 70 -3.75 11.28 -16.16
N HIS A 71 -3.31 11.51 -17.40
CA HIS A 71 -3.31 10.47 -18.42
C HIS A 71 -2.11 9.54 -18.26
N ALA A 72 -2.33 8.25 -18.47
CA ALA A 72 -1.35 7.20 -18.21
C ALA A 72 -0.87 6.50 -19.49
N MET A 73 0.43 6.21 -19.58
CA MET A 73 1.02 5.42 -20.65
C MET A 73 2.34 4.79 -20.20
N CYS A 74 2.85 3.78 -20.91
CA CYS A 74 4.16 3.22 -20.58
C CYS A 74 5.30 4.23 -20.80
N ILE A 75 6.39 4.10 -20.04
CA ILE A 75 7.54 5.00 -20.13
C ILE A 75 8.18 5.02 -21.54
N LYS A 76 8.12 3.90 -22.27
CA LYS A 76 8.62 3.82 -23.65
C LYS A 76 7.80 4.72 -24.59
N CYS A 77 6.47 4.66 -24.50
CA CYS A 77 5.57 5.50 -25.29
C CYS A 77 5.71 6.97 -24.92
N TYR A 78 5.79 7.30 -23.63
CA TYR A 78 6.06 8.66 -23.17
C TYR A 78 7.35 9.20 -23.79
N ARG A 79 8.48 8.52 -23.64
CA ARG A 79 9.79 8.98 -24.15
C ARG A 79 9.79 9.15 -25.67
N LYS A 80 9.16 8.22 -26.41
CA LYS A 80 9.04 8.29 -27.87
C LYS A 80 8.20 9.48 -28.32
N TRP A 81 7.10 9.75 -27.60
CA TRP A 81 6.22 10.87 -27.90
C TRP A 81 6.84 12.20 -27.52
N ASN A 82 7.40 12.34 -26.32
CA ASN A 82 7.99 13.57 -25.81
C ASN A 82 9.18 14.06 -26.66
N ARG A 83 9.90 13.14 -27.32
CA ARG A 83 10.94 13.49 -28.31
C ARG A 83 10.38 14.20 -29.55
N LYS A 84 9.11 13.97 -29.89
CA LYS A 84 8.43 14.52 -31.07
C LYS A 84 7.54 15.71 -30.74
N SER A 85 6.85 15.66 -29.60
CA SER A 85 5.90 16.67 -29.16
C SER A 85 5.88 16.74 -27.64
N GLU A 86 6.10 17.94 -27.10
CA GLU A 86 5.97 18.25 -25.67
C GLU A 86 4.48 18.47 -25.31
N SER A 87 3.62 17.52 -25.67
CA SER A 87 2.18 17.55 -25.40
C SER A 87 1.69 16.18 -24.98
N CYS A 88 0.62 16.09 -24.19
CA CYS A 88 -0.01 14.81 -23.87
C CYS A 88 -0.56 14.18 -25.17
N PRO A 89 -0.30 12.90 -25.46
CA PRO A 89 -0.82 12.22 -26.65
C PRO A 89 -2.35 12.05 -26.62
N PHE A 90 -2.97 12.10 -25.45
CA PHE A 90 -4.41 11.89 -25.28
C PHE A 90 -5.19 13.21 -25.35
N CYS A 91 -4.80 14.21 -24.54
CA CYS A 91 -5.54 15.47 -24.43
C CYS A 91 -4.85 16.69 -25.05
N ARG A 92 -3.64 16.52 -25.61
CA ARG A 92 -2.80 17.59 -26.18
C ARG A 92 -2.39 18.70 -25.20
N GLY A 93 -2.62 18.52 -23.91
CA GLY A 93 -2.13 19.43 -22.86
C GLY A 93 -0.60 19.56 -22.86
N SER A 94 -0.07 20.73 -22.53
CA SER A 94 1.37 21.03 -22.57
C SER A 94 2.20 20.23 -21.57
N LEU A 95 3.36 19.73 -22.02
CA LEU A 95 4.37 19.02 -21.23
C LEU A 95 5.74 19.74 -21.19
N ARG A 96 5.84 21.00 -21.64
CA ARG A 96 7.10 21.77 -21.75
C ARG A 96 7.94 21.91 -20.47
N ARG A 97 7.41 21.51 -19.30
CA ARG A 97 8.09 21.57 -17.99
C ARG A 97 7.95 20.27 -17.21
N VAL A 98 7.66 19.17 -17.89
CA VAL A 98 7.52 17.85 -17.30
C VAL A 98 8.79 17.06 -17.60
N ASN A 99 9.56 16.76 -16.57
CA ASN A 99 10.74 15.90 -16.65
C ASN A 99 10.38 14.46 -16.25
N SER A 100 11.36 13.56 -16.28
CA SER A 100 11.17 12.16 -15.87
C SER A 100 10.78 12.03 -14.39
N GLU A 101 11.26 12.95 -13.56
CA GLU A 101 11.07 12.97 -12.11
C GLU A 101 9.67 13.45 -11.73
N ASP A 102 8.99 14.16 -12.64
CA ASP A 102 7.63 14.65 -12.45
C ASP A 102 6.56 13.60 -12.80
N LEU A 103 6.98 12.44 -13.33
CA LEU A 103 6.10 11.34 -13.69
C LEU A 103 5.82 10.43 -12.50
N TRP A 104 4.58 10.00 -12.37
CA TRP A 104 4.14 9.15 -11.27
C TRP A 104 3.95 7.73 -11.77
N VAL A 105 4.44 6.74 -11.03
CA VAL A 105 4.18 5.34 -11.34
C VAL A 105 2.74 5.03 -10.92
N LEU A 106 1.93 4.52 -11.84
CA LEU A 106 0.60 4.01 -11.50
C LEU A 106 0.76 2.62 -10.89
N THR A 107 0.33 2.48 -9.64
CA THR A 107 0.28 1.20 -8.93
C THR A 107 -0.90 0.39 -9.42
N CYS A 108 -0.69 -0.90 -9.67
CA CYS A 108 -1.75 -1.87 -9.92
C CYS A 108 -2.26 -2.43 -8.58
N ASP A 109 -3.39 -3.15 -8.62
CA ASP A 109 -3.98 -3.74 -7.41
C ASP A 109 -3.02 -4.71 -6.70
N GLU A 110 -2.20 -5.43 -7.47
CA GLU A 110 -1.16 -6.34 -6.96
C GLU A 110 -0.02 -5.62 -6.22
N ASP A 111 0.16 -4.31 -6.43
CA ASP A 111 1.16 -3.50 -5.71
C ASP A 111 0.65 -3.04 -4.34
N VAL A 112 -0.65 -3.19 -4.06
CA VAL A 112 -1.30 -2.74 -2.83
C VAL A 112 -1.24 -3.87 -1.79
N VAL A 113 -0.55 -3.60 -0.67
CA VAL A 113 -0.49 -4.52 0.47
C VAL A 113 -1.82 -4.49 1.22
N ASP A 114 -2.38 -5.67 1.51
CA ASP A 114 -3.67 -5.78 2.19
C ASP A 114 -3.64 -5.21 3.62
N THR A 115 -4.81 -4.78 4.10
CA THR A 115 -4.94 -4.11 5.40
C THR A 115 -4.57 -5.02 6.57
N GLU A 116 -4.77 -6.34 6.45
CA GLU A 116 -4.44 -7.31 7.49
C GLU A 116 -2.92 -7.43 7.64
N THR A 117 -2.18 -7.55 6.55
CA THR A 117 -0.72 -7.63 6.57
C THR A 117 -0.09 -6.31 7.03
N VAL A 118 -0.61 -5.15 6.61
CA VAL A 118 -0.19 -3.84 7.15
C VAL A 118 -0.37 -3.78 8.67
N SER A 119 -1.53 -4.24 9.17
CA SER A 119 -1.83 -4.23 10.61
C SER A 119 -0.93 -5.17 11.40
N LYS A 120 -0.65 -6.38 10.88
CA LYS A 120 0.30 -7.33 11.49
C LYS A 120 1.69 -6.70 11.64
N GLU A 121 2.19 -6.08 10.58
CA GLU A 121 3.50 -5.44 10.58
C GLU A 121 3.55 -4.24 11.54
N ASP A 122 2.49 -3.43 11.60
CA ASP A 122 2.41 -2.33 12.57
C ASP A 122 2.38 -2.82 14.02
N LEU A 123 1.67 -3.91 14.30
CA LEU A 123 1.64 -4.53 15.62
C LEU A 123 3.03 -5.05 16.01
N LEU A 124 3.74 -5.69 15.08
CA LEU A 124 5.12 -6.14 15.30
C LEU A 124 6.04 -4.95 15.62
N ARG A 125 5.95 -3.85 14.86
CA ARG A 125 6.70 -2.62 15.15
C ARG A 125 6.37 -2.07 16.52
N PHE A 126 5.09 -2.06 16.90
CA PHE A 126 4.64 -1.61 18.22
C PHE A 126 5.24 -2.46 19.33
N TYR A 127 5.12 -3.78 19.24
CA TYR A 127 5.71 -4.71 20.18
C TYR A 127 7.23 -4.49 20.31
N LEU A 128 7.95 -4.40 19.20
CA LEU A 128 9.40 -4.18 19.21
C LEU A 128 9.78 -2.82 19.81
N TYR A 129 8.97 -1.78 19.58
CA TYR A 129 9.16 -0.48 20.20
C TYR A 129 9.03 -0.55 21.71
N ILE A 130 7.94 -1.16 22.21
CA ILE A 130 7.71 -1.33 23.66
C ILE A 130 8.86 -2.11 24.31
N ASN A 131 9.33 -3.19 23.70
CA ASN A 131 10.43 -3.99 24.25
C ASN A 131 11.79 -3.27 24.25
N LYS A 132 11.94 -2.23 23.43
CA LYS A 132 13.15 -1.39 23.39
C LYS A 132 13.08 -0.21 24.35
N LEU A 133 11.93 0.04 24.99
CA LEU A 133 11.85 1.07 26.00
C LEU A 133 12.73 0.68 27.20
N PRO A 134 13.46 1.65 27.80
CA PRO A 134 14.16 1.42 29.05
C PRO A 134 13.19 0.82 30.07
N LYS A 135 13.62 -0.20 30.79
CA LYS A 135 12.86 -0.69 31.94
C LYS A 135 12.93 0.40 32.98
N ASP A 136 11.80 1.05 33.28
CA ASP A 136 11.66 1.85 34.48
C ASP A 136 11.83 0.88 35.66
N SER A 137 13.04 0.77 36.18
CA SER A 137 13.18 0.30 37.56
C SER A 137 12.64 1.43 38.42
N PRO A 138 11.59 1.24 39.22
CA PRO A 138 11.37 2.17 40.32
C PRO A 138 12.67 2.11 41.11
N ASP A 139 13.32 3.26 41.26
CA ASP A 139 14.50 3.38 42.10
C ASP A 139 14.18 2.63 43.40
N ALA A 140 14.91 1.54 43.66
CA ALA A 140 14.84 0.78 44.89
C ALA A 140 15.13 1.65 46.14
N LEU A 141 15.44 2.93 45.92
CA LEU A 141 15.55 3.99 46.89
C LEU A 141 14.21 4.39 47.53
N PHE A 142 13.04 4.22 46.89
CA PHE A 142 11.78 4.67 47.51
C PHE A 142 11.25 3.72 48.60
N LEU A 143 11.63 2.43 48.61
CA LEU A 143 11.22 1.47 49.64
C LEU A 143 12.12 1.50 50.88
N MET A 144 13.41 1.86 50.72
CA MET A 144 14.34 1.92 51.85
C MET A 144 14.04 3.07 52.82
N TYR A 145 13.36 4.14 52.39
CA TYR A 145 13.06 5.27 53.29
C TYR A 145 11.83 5.07 54.17
N TYR A 146 10.96 4.10 53.89
CA TYR A 146 9.79 3.82 54.73
C TYR A 146 10.07 2.85 55.89
N GLU A 147 11.11 2.01 55.80
CA GLU A 147 11.52 1.15 56.92
C GLU A 147 12.31 1.89 58.02
N TYR A 148 12.83 3.10 57.74
CA TYR A 148 13.53 3.94 58.73
C TYR A 148 12.64 5.03 59.38
N LEU A 149 11.34 5.06 59.06
CA LEU A 149 10.37 6.01 59.61
C LEU A 149 9.25 5.34 60.45
N ILE A 150 9.43 4.09 60.88
CA ILE A 150 8.54 3.38 61.81
C ILE A 150 9.25 3.16 63.14
#